data_AF-A0A0L6VUR3-F1
#
_entry.id   AF-A0A0L6VUR3-F1
#
_cell.length_a   1.000
_cell.length_b   1.000
_cell.length_c   1.000
_cell.angle_alpha   90.00
_cell.angle_beta   90.00
_cell.angle_gamma   90.00
#
_symmetry.space_group_name_H-M   'P 1'
#
loop_
_entity.id
_entity.type
_entity.pdbx_description
1 polymer ?
#
loop_
_entity_poly.entity_id
_entity_poly.type
_entity_poly.pdbx_seq_one_letter_code
_entity_poly.pdbx_strand_id
1 'polypeptide(L)'
;MDTLNARLDKMMLLAKPQPFDGTRGAAAKAFVSQIGLHAITYPERFPTNTSKVLFAVSFMKDYTATWSQPYLDKVFNRKPVVFNDFLNDFKSSFFDHY
;
A
#
# COMPACT_ATOMS: atom_id res chain seq x y z
N MET A 1 -6.07 1.38 33.95
CA MET A 1 -5.91 2.05 32.64
C MET A 1 -5.61 0.96 31.66
N ASP A 2 -6.60 0.67 30.82
CA ASP A 2 -6.83 -0.69 30.34
C ASP A 2 -6.46 -0.80 28.86
N THR A 3 -6.12 -2.01 28.40
CA THR A 3 -5.90 -2.38 26.98
C THR A 3 -7.05 -1.99 26.04
N LEU A 4 -8.18 -1.57 26.62
CA LEU A 4 -9.34 -0.95 26.00
C LEU A 4 -9.03 0.46 25.44
N ASN A 5 -8.25 1.32 26.11
CA ASN A 5 -7.82 2.62 25.56
C ASN A 5 -6.81 2.45 24.41
N ALA A 6 -5.88 1.49 24.53
CA ALA A 6 -4.91 1.17 23.49
C ALA A 6 -5.54 0.59 22.19
N ARG A 7 -6.80 0.14 22.25
CA ARG A 7 -7.58 -0.38 21.12
C ARG A 7 -8.74 0.52 20.70
N LEU A 8 -9.21 1.43 21.55
CA LEU A 8 -10.16 2.47 21.13
C LEU A 8 -9.48 3.52 20.23
N ASP A 9 -8.19 3.79 20.44
CA ASP A 9 -7.35 4.56 19.52
C ASP A 9 -7.16 3.87 18.14
N LYS A 10 -7.22 2.53 18.09
CA LYS A 10 -7.25 1.72 16.85
C LYS A 10 -8.49 1.99 15.98
N MET A 11 -9.48 2.76 16.48
CA MET A 11 -10.83 2.89 15.94
C MET A 11 -11.27 4.32 15.52
N MET A 12 -10.42 5.36 15.53
CA MET A 12 -10.72 6.53 14.67
C MET A 12 -10.61 6.08 13.22
N LEU A 13 -11.74 5.59 12.69
CA LEU A 13 -11.96 4.86 11.45
C LEU A 13 -10.88 5.12 10.39
N LEU A 14 -9.83 4.29 10.37
CA LEU A 14 -8.77 4.45 9.41
C LEU A 14 -9.37 4.26 8.03
N ALA A 15 -9.46 5.35 7.27
CA ALA A 15 -10.16 5.35 5.99
C ALA A 15 -9.60 4.23 5.12
N LYS A 16 -10.51 3.43 4.54
CA LYS A 16 -10.12 2.46 3.52
C LYS A 16 -9.40 3.24 2.40
N PRO A 17 -8.22 2.78 1.93
CA PRO A 17 -7.54 3.46 0.86
C PRO A 17 -8.49 3.64 -0.33
N GLN A 18 -8.45 4.82 -0.94
CA GLN A 18 -9.24 5.06 -2.15
C GLN A 18 -8.60 4.29 -3.31
N PRO A 19 -9.41 3.78 -4.26
CA PRO A 19 -8.86 3.21 -5.48
C PRO A 19 -7.96 4.21 -6.20
N PHE A 20 -6.75 3.79 -6.57
CA PHE A 20 -5.75 4.61 -7.24
C PHE A 20 -5.76 4.33 -8.74
N ASP A 21 -5.97 5.36 -9.56
CA ASP A 21 -6.00 5.29 -11.03
C ASP A 21 -4.67 5.64 -11.69
N GLY A 22 -3.67 6.06 -10.91
CA GLY A 22 -2.39 6.54 -11.44
C GLY A 22 -2.26 8.06 -11.49
N THR A 23 -3.23 8.81 -10.94
CA THR A 23 -3.11 10.26 -10.80
C THR A 23 -1.80 10.62 -10.08
N ARG A 24 -0.95 11.38 -10.77
CA ARG A 24 0.39 11.71 -10.29
C ARG A 24 0.37 12.76 -9.17
N GLY A 25 1.52 12.91 -8.52
CA GLY A 25 1.75 13.99 -7.55
C GLY A 25 1.05 13.75 -6.22
N ALA A 26 0.18 14.68 -5.81
CA ALA A 26 -0.45 14.67 -4.49
C ALA A 26 -1.29 13.41 -4.22
N ALA A 27 -2.04 12.93 -5.22
CA ALA A 27 -2.85 11.71 -5.10
C ALA A 27 -1.97 10.46 -4.88
N ALA A 28 -0.88 10.34 -5.64
CA ALA A 28 0.09 9.26 -5.49
C ALA A 28 0.74 9.25 -4.10
N LYS A 29 1.12 10.43 -3.58
CA LYS A 29 1.66 10.59 -2.22
C LYS A 29 0.64 10.16 -1.16
N ALA A 30 -0.60 10.64 -1.28
CA ALA A 30 -1.68 10.30 -0.34
C ALA A 30 -1.96 8.78 -0.32
N PHE A 31 -1.97 8.14 -1.49
CA PHE A 31 -2.17 6.70 -1.61
C PHE A 31 -1.10 5.90 -0.83
N VAL A 32 0.20 6.15 -1.08
CA VAL A 32 1.26 5.41 -0.38
C VAL A 32 1.32 5.72 1.12
N SER A 33 0.96 6.94 1.52
CA SER A 33 0.81 7.30 2.93
C SER A 33 -0.29 6.48 3.61
N GLN A 34 -1.43 6.27 2.95
CA GLN A 34 -2.51 5.42 3.48
C GLN A 34 -2.10 3.95 3.58
N ILE A 35 -1.41 3.40 2.57
CA ILE A 35 -0.87 2.03 2.62
C ILE A 35 0.09 1.87 3.81
N GLY A 36 1.04 2.80 3.96
CA GLY A 36 1.98 2.80 5.07
C GLY A 36 1.29 2.87 6.44
N LEU A 37 0.28 3.74 6.56
CA LEU A 37 -0.49 3.88 7.79
C LEU A 37 -1.21 2.58 8.18
N HIS A 38 -1.91 1.92 7.23
CA HIS A 38 -2.53 0.62 7.48
C HIS A 38 -1.52 -0.45 7.90
N ALA A 39 -0.35 -0.50 7.24
CA ALA A 39 0.70 -1.46 7.56
C ALA A 39 1.27 -1.28 8.97
N ILE A 40 1.40 -0.03 9.43
CA ILE A 40 1.91 0.31 10.77
C ILE A 40 0.85 0.07 11.84
N THR A 41 -0.42 0.43 11.58
CA THR A 41 -1.52 0.26 12.55
C THR A 41 -1.92 -1.20 12.74
N TYR A 42 -1.78 -2.03 11.70
CA TYR A 42 -2.17 -3.44 11.72
C TYR A 42 -1.01 -4.38 11.36
N PRO A 43 0.09 -4.37 12.12
CA PRO A 43 1.30 -5.13 11.78
C PRO A 43 1.05 -6.64 11.71
N GLU A 44 0.12 -7.16 12.55
CA GLU A 44 -0.31 -8.56 12.53
C GLU A 44 -1.00 -8.97 11.21
N ARG A 45 -1.64 -8.02 10.51
CA ARG A 45 -2.25 -8.25 9.18
C ARG A 45 -1.26 -8.11 8.04
N PHE A 46 -0.18 -7.36 8.27
CA PHE A 46 0.85 -7.08 7.27
C PHE A 46 2.24 -7.54 7.69
N PRO A 47 2.42 -8.81 8.12
CA PRO A 47 3.68 -9.29 8.68
C PRO A 47 4.78 -9.44 7.62
N THR A 48 4.45 -9.41 6.33
CA THR A 48 5.40 -9.67 5.24
C THR A 48 5.38 -8.56 4.18
N ASN A 49 6.48 -8.42 3.43
CA ASN A 49 6.52 -7.54 2.25
C ASN A 49 5.43 -7.89 1.24
N THR A 50 5.20 -9.18 1.01
CA THR A 50 4.13 -9.70 0.15
C THR A 50 2.75 -9.17 0.56
N SER A 51 2.41 -9.26 1.86
CA SER A 51 1.10 -8.76 2.34
C SER A 51 0.92 -7.26 2.15
N LYS A 52 1.97 -6.47 2.29
CA LYS A 52 1.94 -5.01 2.06
C LYS A 52 1.77 -4.67 0.58
N VAL A 53 2.51 -5.36 -0.30
CA VAL A 53 2.39 -5.19 -1.76
C VAL A 53 1.01 -5.60 -2.25
N LEU A 54 0.51 -6.78 -1.85
CA LEU A 54 -0.83 -7.24 -2.24
C LEU A 54 -1.93 -6.29 -1.76
N PHE A 55 -1.78 -5.75 -0.55
CA PHE A 55 -2.69 -4.73 -0.05
C PHE A 55 -2.70 -3.49 -0.94
N ALA A 56 -1.54 -2.93 -1.28
CA ALA A 56 -1.45 -1.79 -2.19
C ALA A 56 -2.08 -2.10 -3.56
N VAL A 57 -1.72 -3.22 -4.17
CA VAL A 57 -2.22 -3.62 -5.49
C VAL A 57 -3.74 -3.84 -5.50
N SER A 58 -4.33 -4.30 -4.39
CA SER A 58 -5.78 -4.50 -4.28
C SER A 58 -6.61 -3.20 -4.43
N PHE A 59 -5.96 -2.04 -4.33
CA PHE A 59 -6.58 -0.72 -4.54
C PHE A 59 -6.17 -0.07 -5.87
N MET A 60 -5.32 -0.70 -6.68
CA MET A 60 -4.94 -0.17 -7.98
C MET A 60 -6.01 -0.51 -9.02
N LYS A 61 -6.40 0.49 -9.83
CA LYS A 61 -7.36 0.35 -10.92
C LYS A 61 -6.82 0.94 -12.22
N ASP A 62 -7.55 0.68 -13.30
CA ASP A 62 -7.24 1.21 -14.63
C ASP A 62 -5.79 0.92 -15.04
N TYR A 63 -5.07 1.91 -15.56
CA TYR A 63 -3.67 1.78 -15.97
C TYR A 63 -2.75 1.23 -14.85
N THR A 64 -3.02 1.54 -13.58
CA THR A 64 -2.17 1.05 -12.48
C THR A 64 -2.37 -0.43 -12.16
N ALA A 65 -3.53 -1.00 -12.51
CA ALA A 65 -3.73 -2.43 -12.42
C ALA A 65 -2.79 -3.17 -13.38
N THR A 66 -2.61 -2.67 -14.61
CA THR A 66 -1.62 -3.20 -15.57
C THR A 66 -0.19 -2.95 -15.09
N TRP A 67 0.12 -1.73 -14.62
CA TRP A 67 1.46 -1.38 -14.11
C TRP A 67 1.93 -2.31 -12.98
N SER A 68 1.01 -2.77 -12.13
CA SER A 68 1.34 -3.62 -10.97
C SER A 68 1.44 -5.12 -11.28
N GLN A 69 1.09 -5.55 -12.50
CA GLN A 69 1.14 -6.96 -12.91
C GLN A 69 2.49 -7.65 -12.62
N PRO A 70 3.66 -7.05 -12.87
CA PRO A 70 4.94 -7.69 -12.58
C PRO A 70 5.12 -8.09 -11.10
N TYR A 71 4.50 -7.37 -10.17
CA TYR A 71 4.53 -7.74 -8.75
C TYR A 71 3.56 -8.88 -8.45
N LEU A 72 2.36 -8.86 -9.03
CA LEU A 72 1.41 -9.97 -8.91
C LEU A 72 2.02 -11.27 -9.46
N ASP A 73 2.66 -11.21 -10.62
CA ASP A 73 3.35 -12.34 -11.22
C ASP A 73 4.45 -12.87 -10.31
N LYS A 74 5.27 -12.00 -9.71
CA LYS A 74 6.28 -12.42 -8.73
C LYS A 74 5.62 -13.15 -7.56
N VAL A 75 4.55 -12.58 -6.98
CA VAL A 75 3.84 -13.19 -5.84
C VAL A 75 3.24 -14.54 -6.21
N PHE A 76 2.54 -14.65 -7.34
CA PHE A 76 1.91 -15.90 -7.78
C PHE A 76 2.93 -16.99 -8.12
N ASN A 77 4.10 -16.60 -8.62
CA ASN A 77 5.22 -17.51 -8.86
C ASN A 77 6.09 -17.74 -7.61
N ARG A 78 5.64 -17.30 -6.42
CA ARG A 78 6.39 -17.41 -5.14
C ARG A 78 7.80 -16.82 -5.19
N LYS A 79 8.03 -15.85 -6.08
CA LYS A 79 9.26 -15.07 -6.14
C LYS A 79 9.21 -13.99 -5.06
N PRO A 80 10.36 -13.66 -4.43
CA PRO A 80 10.41 -12.62 -3.42
C PRO A 80 10.00 -11.27 -4.00
N VAL A 81 9.19 -10.55 -3.24
CA VAL A 81 8.89 -9.13 -3.46
C VAL A 81 9.35 -8.33 -2.26
N VAL A 82 9.97 -7.18 -2.51
CA VAL A 82 10.45 -6.27 -1.47
C VAL A 82 9.55 -5.03 -1.52
N PHE A 83 8.94 -4.69 -0.39
CA PHE A 83 8.00 -3.57 -0.34
C PHE A 83 8.68 -2.23 -0.67
N ASN A 84 9.95 -2.08 -0.29
CA ASN A 84 10.72 -0.87 -0.61
C ASN A 84 10.98 -0.72 -2.12
N ASP A 85 11.26 -1.82 -2.82
CA ASP A 85 11.44 -1.79 -4.28
C ASP A 85 10.14 -1.36 -4.97
N PHE A 86 9.01 -1.93 -4.54
CA PHE A 86 7.69 -1.50 -4.99
C PHE A 86 7.46 0.01 -4.76
N LEU A 87 7.81 0.53 -3.58
CA LEU A 87 7.66 1.96 -3.29
C LEU A 87 8.58 2.83 -4.16
N ASN A 88 9.80 2.38 -4.46
CA ASN A 88 10.72 3.13 -5.31
C ASN A 88 10.21 3.21 -6.75
N ASP A 89 9.77 2.08 -7.30
CA ASP A 89 9.20 2.01 -8.64
C ASP A 89 7.89 2.82 -8.72
N PHE A 90 7.05 2.77 -7.67
CA PHE A 90 5.84 3.58 -7.56
C PHE A 90 6.15 5.07 -7.56
N LYS A 91 7.11 5.51 -6.73
CA LYS A 91 7.52 6.92 -6.68
C LYS A 91 8.04 7.39 -8.03
N SER A 92 8.91 6.60 -8.67
CA SER A 92 9.43 6.90 -10.00
C SER A 92 8.31 7.05 -11.03
N SER A 93 7.27 6.21 -10.94
CA SER A 93 6.17 6.19 -11.92
C SER A 93 5.11 7.26 -11.68
N PHE A 94 4.84 7.66 -10.43
CA PHE A 94 3.66 8.45 -10.11
C PHE A 94 3.93 9.72 -9.31
N PHE A 95 5.13 9.95 -8.77
CA PHE A 95 5.42 11.24 -8.13
C PHE A 95 5.75 12.28 -9.19
N ASP A 96 5.55 13.55 -8.87
CA ASP A 96 6.03 14.62 -9.74
C ASP A 96 7.56 14.58 -9.80
N HIS A 97 8.11 14.64 -11.01
CA HIS A 97 9.53 14.85 -11.21
C HIS A 97 9.76 16.35 -11.00
N TYR A 98 10.41 16.71 -9.90
CA TYR A 98 10.91 18.06 -9.70
C TYR A 98 12.18 18.28 -10.51
#